data_AF-A0A3P9J854-F1
#
_entry.id   AF-A0A3P9J854-F1
#
_cell.length_a   1.000
_cell.length_b   1.000
_cell.length_c   1.000
_cell.angle_alpha   90.00
_cell.angle_beta   90.00
_cell.angle_gamma   90.00
#
_symmetry.space_group_name_H-M   'P 1'
#
loop_
_entity.id
_entity.type
_entity.pdbx_description
1 polymer ?
#
loop_
_entity_poly.entity_id
_entity_poly.type
_entity_poly.pdbx_seq_one_letter_code
_entity_poly.pdbx_strand_id
1 'polypeptide(L)'
;MRRRIIAEDPDWSITTVPSLSILCLQIIVNNFERNPIFEMLTASQKEFLQERLSLSLPVQVTASVLPEGPYWRRCCQQKLAFCDVSVHGHSWKRMFLEKHLENIIELFIPNVTDPQTVLDVVSVCEKYVKRLDISQLLVPVVEPQKKSKENDHDFHWKRYVPPMDHFDFNILLQRLTNLEELHLVYRIKQCGMNFAWNMFEMTYRDCETLAKALQSCKTLKLFRLHQSHMDDRKCQLLVKHLMDHPSLEELDFCHNKIGDVGARAISKLLTRNKLQTLNLCNNLISCQGARAIALALSKNCTLESLNLLLNMIKDEGGQAIAEALLNNTTLHNLNLGGNYLTSVTAEAVSKMLTENTTLQSINLSCNQLCEVGGEALVAALSQNSTIKECDVHLTQVDDQRSFLINKLLWANQMSQLKAQRKGGAPKKTFALN
;
A
#
# COMPACT_ATOMS: atom_id res chain seq x y z
N MET A 1 -18.53 -63.63 -51.18
CA MET A 1 -18.48 -62.15 -51.35
C MET A 1 -18.80 -61.49 -50.01
N ARG A 2 -17.87 -60.73 -49.43
CA ARG A 2 -18.09 -59.96 -48.19
C ARG A 2 -18.88 -58.70 -48.54
N ARG A 3 -20.08 -58.52 -47.98
CA ARG A 3 -20.86 -57.29 -48.10
C ARG A 3 -20.19 -56.20 -47.25
N ARG A 4 -19.90 -55.06 -47.88
CA ARG A 4 -19.41 -53.82 -47.23
C ARG A 4 -20.58 -52.85 -47.21
N ILE A 5 -20.91 -52.31 -46.05
CA ILE A 5 -21.88 -51.20 -45.93
C ILE A 5 -21.09 -49.92 -46.20
N ILE A 6 -21.54 -49.12 -47.16
CA ILE A 6 -21.02 -47.78 -47.48
C ILE A 6 -22.17 -46.82 -47.18
N ALA A 7 -21.92 -45.78 -46.38
CA ALA A 7 -22.90 -44.74 -46.08
C ALA A 7 -23.13 -43.86 -47.32
N GLU A 8 -24.39 -43.57 -47.66
CA GLU A 8 -24.83 -42.90 -48.89
C GLU A 8 -24.90 -41.36 -48.82
N ASP A 9 -24.23 -40.72 -47.85
CA ASP A 9 -24.34 -39.27 -47.66
C ASP A 9 -23.03 -38.53 -48.06
N PRO A 10 -23.04 -37.76 -49.16
CA PRO A 10 -21.87 -37.01 -49.63
C PRO A 10 -21.53 -35.77 -48.79
N ASP A 11 -22.42 -35.33 -47.90
CA ASP A 11 -22.18 -34.27 -46.91
C ASP A 11 -21.75 -34.84 -45.54
N TRP A 12 -21.55 -36.17 -45.45
CA TRP A 12 -21.21 -36.87 -44.22
C TRP A 12 -19.80 -36.54 -43.75
N SER A 13 -19.71 -35.58 -42.83
CA SER A 13 -18.46 -35.18 -42.20
C SER A 13 -17.94 -36.26 -41.24
N ILE A 14 -16.63 -36.54 -41.30
CA ILE A 14 -15.89 -37.40 -40.36
C ILE A 14 -15.81 -36.77 -38.95
N THR A 15 -16.23 -35.51 -38.78
CA THR A 15 -16.26 -34.87 -37.46
C THR A 15 -17.19 -35.63 -36.53
N THR A 16 -16.62 -36.16 -35.45
CA THR A 16 -17.33 -36.83 -34.38
C THR A 16 -18.42 -35.91 -33.85
N VAL A 17 -19.68 -36.33 -33.91
CA VAL A 17 -20.80 -35.57 -33.37
C VAL A 17 -20.59 -35.42 -31.86
N PRO A 18 -20.64 -34.20 -31.30
CA PRO A 18 -20.51 -34.01 -29.86
C PRO A 18 -21.58 -34.80 -29.12
N SER A 19 -21.26 -35.34 -27.96
CA SER A 19 -22.28 -35.98 -27.12
C SER A 19 -23.37 -34.98 -26.73
N LEU A 20 -24.59 -35.47 -26.49
CA LEU A 20 -25.69 -34.64 -26.01
C LEU A 20 -25.29 -33.85 -24.75
N SER A 21 -24.48 -34.46 -23.86
CA SER A 21 -23.95 -33.78 -22.67
C SER A 21 -23.09 -32.55 -23.02
N ILE A 22 -22.21 -32.64 -24.03
CA ILE A 22 -21.38 -31.51 -24.47
C ILE A 22 -22.25 -30.41 -25.07
N LEU A 23 -23.23 -30.78 -25.91
CA LEU A 23 -24.17 -29.82 -26.50
C LEU A 23 -24.97 -29.09 -25.40
N CYS A 24 -25.48 -29.81 -24.39
CA CYS A 24 -26.16 -29.20 -23.25
C CYS A 24 -25.25 -28.22 -22.49
N LEU A 25 -23.99 -28.59 -22.23
CA LEU A 25 -23.04 -27.70 -21.56
C LEU A 25 -22.75 -26.43 -22.38
N GLN A 26 -22.63 -26.54 -23.70
CA GLN A 26 -22.46 -25.38 -24.58
C GLN A 26 -23.66 -24.43 -24.50
N ILE A 27 -24.89 -24.97 -24.46
CA ILE A 27 -26.10 -24.16 -24.26
C ILE A 27 -26.10 -23.46 -22.90
N ILE A 28 -25.66 -24.14 -21.83
CA ILE A 28 -25.53 -23.53 -20.50
C ILE A 28 -24.49 -22.40 -20.54
N VAL A 29 -23.33 -22.62 -21.15
CA VAL A 29 -22.29 -21.58 -21.31
C VAL A 29 -22.86 -20.34 -22.02
N ASN A 30 -23.59 -20.53 -23.11
CA ASN A 30 -24.12 -19.43 -23.92
C ASN A 30 -25.28 -18.67 -23.23
N ASN A 31 -26.00 -19.31 -22.31
CA ASN A 31 -27.14 -18.70 -21.60
C ASN A 31 -26.84 -18.38 -20.14
N PHE A 32 -25.57 -18.50 -19.71
CA PHE A 32 -25.20 -18.44 -18.30
C PHE A 32 -25.60 -17.10 -17.64
N GLU A 33 -25.56 -15.99 -18.38
CA GLU A 33 -25.97 -14.68 -17.86
C GLU A 33 -27.42 -14.66 -17.39
N ARG A 34 -28.32 -15.31 -18.14
CA ARG A 34 -29.76 -15.35 -17.85
C ARG A 34 -30.12 -16.47 -16.87
N ASN A 35 -29.37 -17.56 -16.90
CA ASN A 35 -29.63 -18.74 -16.09
C ASN A 35 -28.29 -19.39 -15.64
N PRO A 36 -27.69 -18.91 -14.52
CA PRO A 36 -26.36 -19.32 -14.09
C PRO A 36 -26.39 -20.68 -13.37
N ILE A 37 -26.70 -21.74 -14.11
CA ILE A 37 -26.69 -23.11 -13.60
C ILE A 37 -25.23 -23.54 -13.40
N PHE A 38 -24.80 -23.60 -12.14
CA PHE A 38 -23.46 -24.04 -11.78
C PHE A 38 -23.47 -25.14 -10.72
N GLU A 39 -24.19 -24.94 -9.62
CA GLU A 39 -24.06 -25.83 -8.45
C GLU A 39 -24.48 -27.28 -8.71
N MET A 40 -25.46 -27.48 -9.59
CA MET A 40 -25.99 -28.81 -9.95
C MET A 40 -25.07 -29.62 -10.86
N LEU A 41 -23.98 -29.04 -11.36
CA LEU A 41 -23.07 -29.69 -12.30
C LEU A 41 -22.02 -30.56 -11.58
N THR A 42 -21.53 -31.60 -12.26
CA THR A 42 -20.40 -32.41 -11.76
C THR A 42 -19.08 -31.62 -11.82
N ALA A 43 -18.04 -32.10 -11.13
CA ALA A 43 -16.74 -31.42 -11.11
C ALA A 43 -16.15 -31.18 -12.52
N SER A 44 -16.18 -32.18 -13.39
CA SER A 44 -15.68 -32.06 -14.77
C SER A 44 -16.51 -31.10 -15.62
N GLN A 45 -17.83 -31.04 -15.39
CA GLN A 45 -18.72 -30.09 -16.04
C GLN A 45 -18.49 -28.65 -15.56
N LYS A 46 -18.27 -28.46 -14.25
CA LYS A 46 -17.92 -27.16 -13.65
C LYS A 46 -16.61 -26.61 -14.23
N GLU A 47 -15.60 -27.46 -14.40
CA GLU A 47 -14.33 -27.09 -15.04
C GLU A 47 -14.53 -26.74 -16.51
N PHE A 48 -15.21 -27.60 -17.28
CA PHE A 48 -15.55 -27.34 -18.70
C PHE A 48 -16.22 -25.98 -18.89
N LEU A 49 -17.15 -25.64 -17.99
CA LEU A 49 -17.88 -24.39 -18.01
C LEU A 49 -16.95 -23.20 -17.73
N GLN A 50 -16.18 -23.24 -16.64
CA GLN A 50 -15.27 -22.14 -16.25
C GLN A 50 -14.21 -21.82 -17.32
N GLU A 51 -13.78 -22.82 -18.09
CA GLU A 51 -12.86 -22.63 -19.22
C GLU A 51 -13.50 -21.96 -20.44
N ARG A 52 -14.84 -21.95 -20.54
CA ARG A 52 -15.57 -21.54 -21.76
C ARG A 52 -16.54 -20.39 -21.54
N LEU A 53 -16.89 -20.07 -20.30
CA LEU A 53 -17.71 -18.89 -19.98
C LEU A 53 -17.09 -17.62 -20.56
N SER A 54 -17.98 -16.72 -21.02
CA SER A 54 -17.59 -15.41 -21.52
C SER A 54 -16.98 -14.57 -20.41
N LEU A 55 -15.89 -13.89 -20.74
CA LEU A 55 -15.19 -12.98 -19.83
C LEU A 55 -15.86 -11.60 -19.74
N SER A 56 -16.92 -11.37 -20.54
CA SER A 56 -17.76 -10.17 -20.51
C SER A 56 -18.98 -10.29 -19.58
N LEU A 57 -19.16 -11.42 -18.90
CA LEU A 57 -20.29 -11.61 -17.99
C LEU A 57 -20.26 -10.58 -16.84
N PRO A 58 -21.42 -10.06 -16.42
CA PRO A 58 -21.49 -9.16 -15.28
C PRO A 58 -20.95 -9.80 -13.99
N VAL A 59 -20.25 -9.01 -13.18
CA VAL A 59 -19.68 -9.48 -11.91
C VAL A 59 -20.79 -9.90 -10.93
N GLN A 60 -21.97 -9.29 -11.03
CA GLN A 60 -23.14 -9.59 -10.24
C GLN A 60 -23.66 -11.02 -10.46
N VAL A 61 -23.49 -11.55 -11.68
CA VAL A 61 -23.88 -12.92 -12.03
C VAL A 61 -22.81 -13.92 -11.60
N THR A 62 -21.54 -13.57 -11.77
CA THR A 62 -20.42 -14.51 -11.63
C THR A 62 -19.87 -14.58 -10.21
N ALA A 63 -19.80 -13.48 -9.47
CA ALA A 63 -19.15 -13.42 -8.16
C ALA A 63 -19.86 -14.24 -7.08
N SER A 64 -21.18 -14.35 -7.13
CA SER A 64 -21.97 -15.13 -6.18
C SER A 64 -22.00 -16.62 -6.53
N VAL A 65 -21.91 -16.96 -7.82
CA VAL A 65 -22.12 -18.32 -8.34
C VAL A 65 -20.80 -19.09 -8.54
N LEU A 66 -19.77 -18.44 -9.10
CA LEU A 66 -18.55 -19.13 -9.48
C LEU A 66 -17.54 -19.16 -8.31
N PRO A 67 -17.00 -20.33 -7.92
CA PRO A 67 -15.93 -20.42 -6.93
C PRO A 67 -14.59 -19.94 -7.51
N GLU A 68 -13.53 -20.04 -6.72
CA GLU A 68 -12.16 -19.92 -7.23
C GLU A 68 -11.91 -20.95 -8.36
N GLY A 69 -11.22 -20.54 -9.42
CA GLY A 69 -10.96 -21.44 -10.55
C GLY A 69 -10.53 -20.75 -11.85
N PRO A 70 -10.50 -21.51 -12.96
CA PRO A 70 -9.94 -21.06 -14.25
C PRO A 70 -10.62 -19.82 -14.84
N TYR A 71 -11.90 -19.60 -14.55
CA TYR A 71 -12.65 -18.45 -15.05
C TYR A 71 -12.01 -17.13 -14.62
N TRP A 72 -11.70 -16.98 -13.33
CA TRP A 72 -11.13 -15.75 -12.78
C TRP A 72 -9.70 -15.52 -13.27
N ARG A 73 -8.92 -16.58 -13.42
CA ARG A 73 -7.59 -16.51 -14.03
C ARG A 73 -7.65 -15.95 -15.45
N ARG A 74 -8.57 -16.46 -16.28
CA ARG A 74 -8.79 -15.97 -17.65
C ARG A 74 -9.22 -14.51 -17.64
N CYS A 75 -10.12 -14.12 -16.73
CA CYS A 75 -10.57 -12.73 -16.58
C CYS A 75 -9.42 -11.77 -16.23
N CYS A 76 -8.57 -12.14 -15.27
CA CYS A 76 -7.41 -11.34 -14.90
C CYS A 76 -6.42 -11.21 -16.07
N GLN A 77 -6.07 -12.32 -16.72
CA GLN A 77 -5.10 -12.34 -17.81
C GLN A 77 -5.57 -11.56 -19.05
N GLN A 78 -6.88 -11.45 -19.27
CA GLN A 78 -7.42 -10.64 -20.36
C GLN A 78 -7.35 -9.14 -20.06
N LYS A 79 -7.64 -8.73 -18.81
CA LYS A 79 -7.77 -7.30 -18.45
C LYS A 79 -6.48 -6.67 -17.94
N LEU A 80 -5.56 -7.47 -17.39
CA LEU A 80 -4.38 -6.99 -16.68
C LEU A 80 -3.12 -7.46 -17.38
N ALA A 81 -2.21 -6.53 -17.69
CA ALA A 81 -0.93 -6.82 -18.33
C ALA A 81 -0.01 -7.69 -17.45
N PHE A 82 -0.11 -7.53 -16.13
CA PHE A 82 0.67 -8.29 -15.15
C PHE A 82 -0.26 -8.79 -14.04
N CYS A 83 -0.13 -10.06 -13.69
CA CYS A 83 -0.93 -10.69 -12.64
C CYS A 83 -0.04 -11.32 -11.58
N ASP A 84 -0.07 -10.76 -10.37
CA ASP A 84 0.57 -11.34 -9.19
C ASP A 84 -0.49 -11.61 -8.13
N VAL A 85 -0.78 -12.88 -7.89
CA VAL A 85 -1.79 -13.32 -6.91
C VAL A 85 -1.25 -13.38 -5.48
N SER A 86 0.05 -13.20 -5.25
CA SER A 86 0.68 -13.37 -3.94
C SER A 86 0.07 -12.41 -2.89
N VAL A 87 -0.07 -11.14 -3.26
CA VAL A 87 -0.69 -10.09 -2.41
C VAL A 87 -2.21 -10.23 -2.28
N HIS A 88 -2.83 -11.09 -3.10
CA HIS A 88 -4.25 -11.38 -3.09
C HIS A 88 -4.57 -12.73 -2.41
N GLY A 89 -3.66 -13.24 -1.58
CA GLY A 89 -3.82 -14.51 -0.87
C GLY A 89 -3.85 -15.72 -1.79
N HIS A 90 -3.14 -15.66 -2.92
CA HIS A 90 -3.09 -16.69 -3.96
C HIS A 90 -4.46 -17.04 -4.57
N SER A 91 -5.41 -16.10 -4.59
CA SER A 91 -6.75 -16.26 -5.19
C SER A 91 -6.95 -15.35 -6.40
N TRP A 92 -7.27 -15.94 -7.55
CA TRP A 92 -7.62 -15.21 -8.77
C TRP A 92 -8.95 -14.49 -8.64
N LYS A 93 -9.92 -15.10 -7.96
CA LYS A 93 -11.23 -14.47 -7.71
C LYS A 93 -11.07 -13.21 -6.88
N ARG A 94 -10.33 -13.28 -5.77
CA ARG A 94 -10.05 -12.11 -4.93
C ARG A 94 -9.34 -11.02 -5.73
N MET A 95 -8.25 -11.36 -6.42
CA MET A 95 -7.51 -10.42 -7.26
C MET A 95 -8.43 -9.72 -8.27
N PHE A 96 -9.25 -10.47 -8.99
CA PHE A 96 -10.16 -9.90 -9.98
C PHE A 96 -11.16 -8.93 -9.35
N LEU A 97 -11.79 -9.32 -8.24
CA LEU A 97 -12.83 -8.52 -7.59
C LEU A 97 -12.27 -7.23 -6.97
N GLU A 98 -11.09 -7.31 -6.33
CA GLU A 98 -10.38 -6.12 -5.81
C GLU A 98 -10.01 -5.19 -6.97
N LYS A 99 -9.36 -5.69 -8.03
CA LYS A 99 -8.97 -4.90 -9.21
C LYS A 99 -10.17 -4.31 -9.96
N HIS A 100 -11.29 -5.04 -10.01
CA HIS A 100 -12.51 -4.56 -10.64
C HIS A 100 -13.11 -3.39 -9.88
N LEU A 101 -13.17 -3.47 -8.55
CA LEU A 101 -13.66 -2.40 -7.69
C LEU A 101 -12.71 -1.18 -7.73
N GLU A 102 -11.40 -1.40 -7.69
CA GLU A 102 -10.39 -0.34 -7.87
C GLU A 102 -10.61 0.41 -9.19
N ASN A 103 -10.80 -0.31 -10.29
CA ASN A 103 -11.03 0.31 -11.60
C ASN A 103 -12.33 1.13 -11.65
N ILE A 104 -13.40 0.70 -10.97
CA ILE A 104 -14.65 1.48 -10.88
C ILE A 104 -14.39 2.79 -10.12
N ILE A 105 -13.68 2.72 -8.99
CA ILE A 105 -13.34 3.90 -8.17
C ILE A 105 -12.43 4.86 -8.93
N GLU A 106 -11.38 4.35 -9.60
CA GLU A 106 -10.43 5.16 -10.37
C GLU A 106 -11.07 5.86 -11.58
N LEU A 107 -12.18 5.32 -12.12
CA LEU A 107 -12.94 5.91 -13.23
C LEU A 107 -14.19 6.67 -12.78
N PHE A 108 -14.44 6.73 -11.46
CA PHE A 108 -15.60 7.41 -10.92
C PHE A 108 -15.42 8.93 -11.05
N ILE A 109 -16.34 9.59 -11.76
CA ILE A 109 -16.36 11.04 -11.93
C ILE A 109 -17.42 11.61 -10.98
N PRO A 110 -17.02 12.36 -9.94
CA PRO A 110 -17.97 12.98 -9.03
C PRO A 110 -18.98 13.87 -9.77
N ASN A 111 -20.25 13.81 -9.35
CA ASN A 111 -21.41 14.49 -9.97
C ASN A 111 -21.81 13.99 -11.37
N VAL A 112 -21.14 12.98 -11.93
CA VAL A 112 -21.48 12.39 -13.24
C VAL A 112 -21.78 10.90 -13.13
N THR A 113 -20.92 10.16 -12.43
CA THR A 113 -21.11 8.72 -12.20
C THR A 113 -22.10 8.51 -11.05
N ASP A 114 -23.12 7.68 -11.28
CA ASP A 114 -24.08 7.30 -10.24
C ASP A 114 -23.39 6.46 -9.15
N PRO A 115 -23.42 6.87 -7.86
CA PRO A 115 -22.90 6.08 -6.75
C PRO A 115 -23.43 4.65 -6.68
N GLN A 116 -24.64 4.38 -7.21
CA GLN A 116 -25.20 3.04 -7.22
C GLN A 116 -24.34 2.02 -7.97
N THR A 117 -23.58 2.48 -8.99
CA THR A 117 -22.65 1.61 -9.74
C THR A 117 -21.59 0.98 -8.84
N VAL A 118 -21.15 1.68 -7.79
CA VAL A 118 -20.22 1.15 -6.79
C VAL A 118 -20.95 0.23 -5.84
N LEU A 119 -22.11 0.65 -5.34
CA LEU A 119 -22.88 -0.10 -4.34
C LEU A 119 -23.32 -1.49 -4.85
N ASP A 120 -23.72 -1.59 -6.11
CA ASP A 120 -24.10 -2.84 -6.75
C ASP A 120 -22.95 -3.84 -6.76
N VAL A 121 -21.73 -3.39 -7.07
CA VAL A 121 -20.55 -4.25 -7.11
C VAL A 121 -20.09 -4.64 -5.70
N VAL A 122 -20.09 -3.69 -4.77
CA VAL A 122 -19.73 -3.94 -3.37
C VAL A 122 -20.63 -5.03 -2.76
N SER A 123 -21.92 -5.03 -3.07
CA SER A 123 -22.88 -6.01 -2.54
C SER A 123 -22.52 -7.48 -2.85
N VAL A 124 -21.77 -7.72 -3.92
CA VAL A 124 -21.37 -9.08 -4.34
C VAL A 124 -19.90 -9.38 -4.03
N CYS A 125 -19.06 -8.36 -3.86
CA CYS A 125 -17.62 -8.54 -3.66
C CYS A 125 -17.10 -8.23 -2.25
N GLU A 126 -17.89 -7.61 -1.36
CA GLU A 126 -17.44 -7.12 -0.04
C GLU A 126 -16.61 -8.12 0.77
N LYS A 127 -17.01 -9.39 0.78
CA LYS A 127 -16.35 -10.45 1.56
C LYS A 127 -14.97 -10.83 1.03
N TYR A 128 -14.69 -10.53 -0.24
CA TYR A 128 -13.45 -10.85 -0.93
C TYR A 128 -12.45 -9.68 -0.91
N VAL A 129 -12.93 -8.46 -0.72
CA VAL A 129 -12.10 -7.25 -0.76
C VAL A 129 -11.40 -7.06 0.58
N LYS A 130 -10.10 -7.33 0.59
CA LYS A 130 -9.20 -7.08 1.72
C LYS A 130 -8.17 -5.99 1.43
N ARG A 131 -7.88 -5.74 0.16
CA ARG A 131 -6.94 -4.70 -0.28
C ARG A 131 -7.59 -3.83 -1.36
N LEU A 132 -7.38 -2.52 -1.27
CA LEU A 132 -7.68 -1.57 -2.33
C LEU A 132 -6.46 -0.68 -2.59
N ASP A 133 -6.04 -0.62 -3.85
CA ASP A 133 -4.95 0.20 -4.35
C ASP A 133 -5.44 1.20 -5.40
N ILE A 134 -5.79 2.40 -4.93
CA ILE A 134 -6.36 3.47 -5.75
C ILE A 134 -5.27 4.48 -6.07
N SER A 135 -4.84 4.44 -7.32
CA SER A 135 -3.66 5.17 -7.78
C SER A 135 -3.97 6.46 -8.55
N GLN A 136 -5.27 6.76 -8.69
CA GLN A 136 -5.82 8.03 -9.14
C GLN A 136 -7.24 8.24 -8.61
N LEU A 137 -7.67 9.48 -8.51
CA LEU A 137 -9.04 9.87 -8.23
C LEU A 137 -9.42 11.01 -9.17
N LEU A 138 -10.53 10.88 -9.89
CA LEU A 138 -10.99 11.91 -10.80
C LEU A 138 -11.75 13.02 -10.06
N VAL A 139 -11.75 14.20 -10.65
CA VAL A 139 -12.47 15.39 -10.17
C VAL A 139 -13.72 15.64 -11.03
N PRO A 140 -14.68 16.45 -10.56
CA PRO A 140 -15.80 16.91 -11.37
C PRO A 140 -15.34 17.56 -12.69
N VAL A 141 -16.10 17.33 -13.76
CA VAL A 141 -15.86 17.97 -15.06
C VAL A 141 -16.24 19.45 -14.95
N VAL A 142 -15.25 20.34 -15.10
CA VAL A 142 -15.49 21.78 -15.22
C VAL A 142 -15.54 22.14 -16.70
N GLU A 143 -16.72 22.45 -17.22
CA GLU A 143 -16.84 22.98 -18.58
C GLU A 143 -16.17 24.37 -18.67
N PRO A 144 -15.36 24.63 -19.71
CA PRO A 144 -14.77 25.95 -19.91
C PRO A 144 -15.89 26.96 -20.18
N GLN A 145 -16.07 27.91 -19.26
CA GLN A 145 -16.99 29.03 -19.45
C GLN A 145 -16.62 29.76 -20.76
N LYS A 146 -17.57 29.86 -21.69
CA LYS A 146 -17.41 30.65 -22.92
C LYS A 146 -17.06 32.08 -22.50
N LYS A 147 -15.87 32.57 -22.89
CA LYS A 147 -15.53 33.99 -22.76
C LYS A 147 -16.56 34.79 -23.54
N SER A 148 -17.50 35.44 -22.86
CA SER A 148 -18.26 36.52 -23.45
C SER A 148 -17.27 37.63 -23.80
N LYS A 149 -17.21 37.99 -25.08
CA LYS A 149 -16.42 39.12 -25.57
C LYS A 149 -17.12 40.42 -25.17
N GLU A 150 -17.18 40.74 -23.88
CA GLU A 150 -17.63 42.07 -23.46
C GLU A 150 -16.70 42.61 -22.38
N ASN A 151 -15.91 43.58 -22.84
CA ASN A 151 -15.26 44.67 -22.13
C ASN A 151 -14.23 44.30 -21.04
N ASP A 152 -12.96 44.45 -21.44
CA ASP A 152 -11.91 45.00 -20.58
C ASP A 152 -12.51 46.15 -19.77
N HIS A 153 -12.58 45.99 -18.45
CA HIS A 153 -12.00 46.91 -17.47
C HIS A 153 -12.24 46.32 -16.07
N ASP A 154 -11.13 46.00 -15.40
CA ASP A 154 -10.99 45.94 -13.94
C ASP A 154 -11.91 44.97 -13.18
N PHE A 155 -11.59 43.67 -13.21
CA PHE A 155 -12.17 42.71 -12.25
C PHE A 155 -11.11 41.76 -11.69
N HIS A 156 -10.79 41.98 -10.42
CA HIS A 156 -10.11 41.03 -9.55
C HIS A 156 -10.84 39.68 -9.61
N TRP A 157 -10.29 38.70 -10.33
CA TRP A 157 -10.87 37.37 -10.40
C TRP A 157 -10.77 36.70 -9.01
N LYS A 158 -11.87 36.70 -8.26
CA LYS A 158 -12.22 35.52 -7.48
C LYS A 158 -13.14 34.72 -8.41
N ARG A 159 -12.62 33.95 -9.38
CA ARG A 159 -13.53 32.96 -10.05
C ARG A 159 -13.88 32.04 -8.92
N TYR A 160 -15.17 31.89 -8.75
CA TYR A 160 -15.74 30.72 -8.14
C TYR A 160 -15.19 29.49 -8.87
N VAL A 161 -14.29 28.75 -8.22
CA VAL A 161 -13.90 27.40 -8.63
C VAL A 161 -14.87 26.47 -7.90
N PRO A 162 -15.73 25.71 -8.60
CA PRO A 162 -16.60 24.74 -7.96
C PRO A 162 -15.79 23.79 -7.06
N PRO A 163 -16.38 23.24 -5.98
CA PRO A 163 -15.71 22.24 -5.16
C PRO A 163 -15.23 21.08 -6.04
N MET A 164 -13.91 20.83 -6.06
CA MET A 164 -13.27 19.74 -6.80
C MET A 164 -13.11 18.52 -5.90
N ASP A 165 -14.16 18.20 -5.14
CA ASP A 165 -14.18 17.06 -4.23
C ASP A 165 -14.14 15.76 -5.06
N HIS A 166 -13.36 14.79 -4.61
CA HIS A 166 -13.14 13.52 -5.29
C HIS A 166 -14.18 12.47 -4.87
N PHE A 167 -13.91 11.20 -5.15
CA PHE A 167 -14.70 10.08 -4.67
C PHE A 167 -14.86 10.10 -3.15
N ASP A 168 -16.11 10.07 -2.66
CA ASP A 168 -16.40 9.98 -1.22
C ASP A 168 -16.24 8.53 -0.75
N PHE A 169 -15.26 8.25 0.10
CA PHE A 169 -15.04 6.90 0.61
C PHE A 169 -16.08 6.42 1.63
N ASN A 170 -16.98 7.29 2.13
CA ASN A 170 -18.03 6.89 3.08
C ASN A 170 -19.03 5.89 2.47
N ILE A 171 -19.35 6.01 1.18
CA ILE A 171 -20.22 5.05 0.48
C ILE A 171 -19.63 3.64 0.43
N LEU A 172 -18.30 3.51 0.57
CA LEU A 172 -17.58 2.27 0.41
C LEU A 172 -17.11 1.66 1.74
N LEU A 173 -16.33 2.39 2.53
CA LEU A 173 -15.58 1.82 3.66
C LEU A 173 -16.48 1.33 4.80
N GLN A 174 -17.71 1.84 4.90
CA GLN A 174 -18.70 1.33 5.86
C GLN A 174 -19.21 -0.07 5.53
N ARG A 175 -19.11 -0.50 4.26
CA ARG A 175 -19.62 -1.80 3.77
C ARG A 175 -18.53 -2.85 3.62
N LEU A 176 -17.28 -2.44 3.42
CA LEU A 176 -16.15 -3.36 3.29
C LEU A 176 -15.72 -3.89 4.67
N THR A 177 -16.42 -4.93 5.13
CA THR A 177 -16.22 -5.53 6.46
C THR A 177 -14.86 -6.21 6.63
N ASN A 178 -14.22 -6.64 5.53
CA ASN A 178 -12.95 -7.37 5.54
C ASN A 178 -11.75 -6.56 5.02
N LEU A 179 -11.90 -5.24 4.80
CA LEU A 179 -10.81 -4.43 4.27
C LEU A 179 -9.67 -4.30 5.31
N GLU A 180 -8.49 -4.79 4.94
CA GLU A 180 -7.28 -4.76 5.78
C GLU A 180 -6.27 -3.71 5.28
N GLU A 181 -6.27 -3.38 3.97
CA GLU A 181 -5.27 -2.50 3.35
C GLU A 181 -5.93 -1.48 2.43
N LEU A 182 -5.64 -0.19 2.63
CA LEU A 182 -6.14 0.89 1.79
C LEU A 182 -4.99 1.82 1.38
N HIS A 183 -4.74 1.87 0.07
CA HIS A 183 -3.71 2.69 -0.54
C HIS A 183 -4.36 3.72 -1.45
N LEU A 184 -4.08 5.00 -1.20
CA LEU A 184 -4.69 6.12 -1.91
C LEU A 184 -3.65 7.10 -2.43
N VAL A 185 -3.91 7.61 -3.64
CA VAL A 185 -3.24 8.77 -4.22
C VAL A 185 -4.26 9.73 -4.81
N TYR A 186 -4.33 10.95 -4.25
CA TYR A 186 -5.12 12.05 -4.82
C TYR A 186 -4.34 12.70 -5.96
N ARG A 187 -4.44 12.09 -7.15
CA ARG A 187 -3.86 12.60 -8.40
C ARG A 187 -4.67 12.13 -9.60
N ILE A 188 -4.45 12.75 -10.76
CA ILE A 188 -4.97 12.29 -12.04
C ILE A 188 -3.81 11.91 -12.96
N LYS A 189 -3.81 10.67 -13.50
CA LYS A 189 -2.70 10.16 -14.33
C LYS A 189 -2.65 10.77 -15.73
N GLN A 190 -3.80 11.11 -16.32
CA GLN A 190 -3.93 11.47 -17.74
C GLN A 190 -4.81 12.72 -17.94
N CYS A 191 -4.33 13.89 -17.52
CA CYS A 191 -5.10 15.15 -17.60
C CYS A 191 -5.27 15.69 -19.03
N GLY A 192 -4.52 15.17 -20.00
CA GLY A 192 -4.50 15.69 -21.36
C GLY A 192 -4.18 17.19 -21.40
N MET A 193 -4.81 17.93 -22.32
CA MET A 193 -4.65 19.39 -22.44
C MET A 193 -5.49 20.19 -21.43
N ASN A 194 -6.35 19.54 -20.64
CA ASN A 194 -7.23 20.19 -19.65
C ASN A 194 -6.58 20.26 -18.27
N PHE A 195 -5.26 20.39 -18.20
CA PHE A 195 -4.50 20.40 -16.96
C PHE A 195 -4.83 21.61 -16.06
N ALA A 196 -5.05 21.36 -14.77
CA ALA A 196 -5.06 22.38 -13.73
C ALA A 196 -4.45 21.81 -12.42
N TRP A 197 -3.70 22.65 -11.69
CA TRP A 197 -2.98 22.23 -10.48
C TRP A 197 -3.89 21.67 -9.38
N ASN A 198 -5.08 22.24 -9.23
CA ASN A 198 -6.07 21.81 -8.24
C ASN A 198 -6.64 20.39 -8.52
N MET A 199 -6.41 19.82 -9.71
CA MET A 199 -6.79 18.43 -10.02
C MET A 199 -5.94 17.38 -9.28
N PHE A 200 -4.82 17.80 -8.69
CA PHE A 200 -3.90 16.95 -7.96
C PHE A 200 -3.96 17.23 -6.45
N GLU A 201 -4.89 18.08 -6.02
CA GLU A 201 -4.98 18.50 -4.63
C GLU A 201 -6.09 17.75 -3.91
N MET A 202 -5.72 16.99 -2.88
CA MET A 202 -6.69 16.53 -1.89
C MET A 202 -7.31 17.75 -1.22
N THR A 203 -8.63 17.93 -1.36
CA THR A 203 -9.34 19.04 -0.72
C THR A 203 -9.46 18.80 0.79
N TYR A 204 -9.83 19.85 1.53
CA TYR A 204 -10.12 19.67 2.96
C TYR A 204 -11.36 18.78 3.18
N ARG A 205 -12.36 18.85 2.29
CA ARG A 205 -13.56 18.04 2.39
C ARG A 205 -13.27 16.57 2.11
N ASP A 206 -12.45 16.27 1.10
CA ASP A 206 -11.95 14.91 0.85
C ASP A 206 -11.28 14.33 2.09
N CYS A 207 -10.47 15.13 2.78
CA CYS A 207 -9.81 14.71 4.01
C CYS A 207 -10.82 14.46 5.14
N GLU A 208 -11.84 15.30 5.27
CA GLU A 208 -12.89 15.11 6.27
C GLU A 208 -13.73 13.84 6.01
N THR A 209 -14.17 13.64 4.77
CA THR A 209 -14.98 12.47 4.41
C THR A 209 -14.17 11.19 4.53
N LEU A 210 -12.91 11.19 4.06
CA LEU A 210 -12.00 10.07 4.24
C LEU A 210 -11.73 9.76 5.72
N ALA A 211 -11.50 10.78 6.56
CA ALA A 211 -11.24 10.57 7.98
C ALA A 211 -12.44 9.91 8.69
N LYS A 212 -13.67 10.32 8.35
CA LYS A 212 -14.91 9.67 8.85
C LYS A 212 -15.03 8.24 8.36
N ALA A 213 -14.74 8.00 7.07
CA ALA A 213 -14.82 6.67 6.47
C ALA A 213 -13.80 5.70 7.10
N LEU A 214 -12.56 6.14 7.32
CA LEU A 214 -11.52 5.39 8.03
C LEU A 214 -11.93 5.07 9.47
N GLN A 215 -12.57 6.01 10.16
CA GLN A 215 -13.05 5.78 11.51
C GLN A 215 -14.08 4.64 11.57
N SER A 216 -14.90 4.45 10.53
CA SER A 216 -15.88 3.36 10.46
C SER A 216 -15.26 2.00 10.12
N CYS A 217 -14.14 1.96 9.39
CA CYS A 217 -13.51 0.73 8.90
C CYS A 217 -12.61 0.07 9.95
N LYS A 218 -13.20 -0.68 10.89
CA LYS A 218 -12.47 -1.22 12.05
C LYS A 218 -11.44 -2.30 11.73
N THR A 219 -11.49 -2.91 10.55
CA THR A 219 -10.59 -3.99 10.14
C THR A 219 -9.31 -3.51 9.48
N LEU A 220 -9.18 -2.21 9.22
CA LEU A 220 -8.03 -1.65 8.52
C LEU A 220 -6.73 -1.77 9.34
N LYS A 221 -5.73 -2.43 8.74
CA LYS A 221 -4.40 -2.64 9.31
C LYS A 221 -3.36 -1.73 8.70
N LEU A 222 -3.44 -1.50 7.39
CA LEU A 222 -2.51 -0.65 6.66
C LEU A 222 -3.28 0.49 5.99
N PHE A 223 -2.93 1.71 6.35
CA PHE A 223 -3.40 2.89 5.64
C PHE A 223 -2.23 3.65 5.00
N ARG A 224 -2.26 3.74 3.67
CA ARG A 224 -1.27 4.48 2.87
C ARG A 224 -1.97 5.62 2.13
N LEU A 225 -1.53 6.84 2.38
CA LEU A 225 -1.92 8.04 1.65
C LEU A 225 -0.66 8.78 1.21
N HIS A 226 -0.21 8.51 -0.01
CA HIS A 226 1.06 9.03 -0.52
C HIS A 226 0.84 9.95 -1.72
N GLN A 227 1.80 10.85 -2.00
CA GLN A 227 1.76 11.72 -3.18
C GLN A 227 0.43 12.49 -3.35
N SER A 228 -0.17 12.91 -2.23
CA SER A 228 -1.55 13.45 -2.18
C SER A 228 -1.61 14.89 -1.66
N HIS A 229 -0.46 15.58 -1.62
CA HIS A 229 -0.37 16.96 -1.13
C HIS A 229 -1.00 17.18 0.26
N MET A 230 -0.93 16.16 1.13
CA MET A 230 -1.43 16.28 2.50
C MET A 230 -0.53 17.22 3.31
N ASP A 231 -1.09 18.32 3.80
CA ASP A 231 -0.43 19.29 4.66
C ASP A 231 -0.71 19.03 6.15
N ASP A 232 -0.13 19.85 7.03
CA ASP A 232 -0.31 19.76 8.48
C ASP A 232 -1.77 19.79 8.96
N ARG A 233 -2.64 20.57 8.30
CA ARG A 233 -4.04 20.71 8.72
C ARG A 233 -4.82 19.44 8.39
N LYS A 234 -4.61 18.89 7.19
CA LYS A 234 -5.22 17.63 6.74
C LYS A 234 -4.69 16.45 7.56
N CYS A 235 -3.38 16.39 7.78
CA CYS A 235 -2.74 15.37 8.61
C CYS A 235 -3.34 15.34 10.02
N GLN A 236 -3.46 16.50 10.68
CA GLN A 236 -4.10 16.59 12.00
C GLN A 236 -5.54 16.09 12.01
N LEU A 237 -6.35 16.47 11.01
CA LEU A 237 -7.74 16.05 10.91
C LEU A 237 -7.87 14.53 10.78
N LEU A 238 -7.05 13.95 9.91
CA LEU A 238 -7.05 12.52 9.63
C LEU A 238 -6.55 11.73 10.86
N VAL A 239 -5.41 12.13 11.42
CA VAL A 239 -4.83 11.51 12.62
C VAL A 239 -5.79 11.56 13.81
N LYS A 240 -6.56 12.65 13.98
CA LYS A 240 -7.56 12.76 15.04
C LYS A 240 -8.58 11.61 14.99
N HIS A 241 -8.98 11.16 13.80
CA HIS A 241 -9.95 10.08 13.62
C HIS A 241 -9.31 8.68 13.69
N LEU A 242 -7.98 8.60 13.56
CA LEU A 242 -7.22 7.36 13.71
C LEU A 242 -6.72 7.11 15.14
N MET A 243 -6.84 8.07 16.07
CA MET A 243 -6.21 7.99 17.41
C MET A 243 -6.49 6.72 18.20
N ASP A 244 -7.68 6.14 18.02
CA ASP A 244 -8.17 4.96 18.73
C ASP A 244 -8.60 3.87 17.75
N HIS A 245 -7.92 3.79 16.60
CA HIS A 245 -8.23 2.79 15.59
C HIS A 245 -7.83 1.38 16.09
N PRO A 246 -8.75 0.40 16.13
CA PRO A 246 -8.53 -0.83 16.90
C PRO A 246 -7.51 -1.80 16.27
N SER A 247 -7.28 -1.70 14.96
CA SER A 247 -6.49 -2.68 14.21
C SER A 247 -5.36 -2.07 13.37
N LEU A 248 -5.11 -0.75 13.48
CA LEU A 248 -4.12 -0.11 12.62
C LEU A 248 -2.69 -0.45 13.08
N GLU A 249 -1.92 -1.05 12.17
CA GLU A 249 -0.56 -1.56 12.39
C GLU A 249 0.47 -0.77 11.55
N GLU A 250 0.11 -0.34 10.33
CA GLU A 250 0.97 0.42 9.44
C GLU A 250 0.31 1.73 8.99
N LEU A 251 1.09 2.81 9.06
CA LEU A 251 0.71 4.12 8.55
C LEU A 251 1.78 4.65 7.60
N ASP A 252 1.39 4.94 6.37
CA ASP A 252 2.30 5.48 5.36
C ASP A 252 1.76 6.78 4.76
N PHE A 253 2.43 7.89 5.10
CA PHE A 253 2.17 9.23 4.59
C PHE A 253 3.35 9.80 3.80
N CYS A 254 4.11 8.95 3.11
CA CYS A 254 5.25 9.41 2.34
C CYS A 254 4.87 10.36 1.18
N HIS A 255 5.84 11.18 0.75
CA HIS A 255 5.70 12.11 -0.37
C HIS A 255 4.52 13.07 -0.22
N ASN A 256 4.39 13.71 0.94
CA ASN A 256 3.36 14.71 1.21
C ASN A 256 4.00 16.04 1.62
N LYS A 257 3.21 16.95 2.21
CA LYS A 257 3.64 18.27 2.68
C LYS A 257 3.48 18.38 4.21
N ILE A 258 3.69 17.29 4.94
CA ILE A 258 3.59 17.28 6.41
C ILE A 258 4.80 18.00 7.00
N GLY A 259 4.58 19.04 7.78
CA GLY A 259 5.57 19.74 8.58
C GLY A 259 5.50 19.36 10.06
N ASP A 260 6.03 20.22 10.91
CA ASP A 260 6.19 19.95 12.34
C ASP A 260 4.85 19.82 13.10
N VAL A 261 3.82 20.53 12.65
CA VAL A 261 2.51 20.50 13.31
C VAL A 261 1.81 19.17 13.05
N GLY A 262 1.88 18.65 11.83
CA GLY A 262 1.39 17.31 11.48
C GLY A 262 2.24 16.21 12.11
N ALA A 263 3.57 16.35 12.11
CA ALA A 263 4.47 15.43 12.82
C ALA A 263 4.10 15.31 14.30
N ARG A 264 3.83 16.43 14.99
CA ARG A 264 3.37 16.42 16.39
C ARG A 264 2.02 15.73 16.58
N ALA A 265 1.11 15.81 15.61
CA ALA A 265 -0.14 15.07 15.66
C ALA A 265 0.11 13.56 15.57
N ILE A 266 1.00 13.14 14.66
CA ILE A 266 1.43 11.74 14.52
C ILE A 266 2.17 11.27 15.79
N SER A 267 2.97 12.12 16.44
CA SER A 267 3.59 11.77 17.73
C SER A 267 2.54 11.44 18.80
N LYS A 268 1.40 12.15 18.84
CA LYS A 268 0.29 11.79 19.74
C LYS A 268 -0.34 10.45 19.35
N LEU A 269 -0.48 10.17 18.05
CA LEU A 269 -0.96 8.89 17.54
C LEU A 269 -0.11 7.72 18.03
N LEU A 270 1.22 7.85 17.94
CA LEU A 270 2.18 6.83 18.37
C LEU A 270 2.07 6.49 19.87
N THR A 271 1.59 7.41 20.70
CA THR A 271 1.39 7.15 22.13
C THR A 271 0.06 6.45 22.48
N ARG A 272 -0.86 6.33 21.51
CA ARG A 272 -2.21 5.78 21.73
C ARG A 272 -2.47 4.48 20.95
N ASN A 273 -1.88 4.35 19.77
CA ASN A 273 -2.05 3.19 18.90
C ASN A 273 -0.90 2.20 19.04
N LYS A 274 -1.13 0.99 18.52
CA LYS A 274 -0.16 -0.10 18.42
C LYS A 274 0.50 -0.16 17.04
N LEU A 275 0.80 1.01 16.47
CA LEU A 275 1.49 1.07 15.19
C LEU A 275 2.86 0.37 15.30
N GLN A 276 3.15 -0.45 14.30
CA GLN A 276 4.41 -1.18 14.12
C GLN A 276 5.27 -0.53 13.04
N THR A 277 4.65 0.03 12.00
CA THR A 277 5.36 0.69 10.90
C THR A 277 4.83 2.10 10.67
N LEU A 278 5.74 3.07 10.62
CA LEU A 278 5.44 4.46 10.29
C LEU A 278 6.37 4.96 9.18
N ASN A 279 5.80 5.32 8.04
CA ASN A 279 6.52 5.91 6.92
C ASN A 279 6.13 7.37 6.69
N LEU A 280 7.10 8.27 6.90
CA LEU A 280 7.00 9.71 6.70
C LEU A 280 8.06 10.23 5.73
N CYS A 281 8.60 9.35 4.88
CA CYS A 281 9.57 9.68 3.86
C CYS A 281 9.12 10.85 3.00
N ASN A 282 10.04 11.77 2.66
CA ASN A 282 9.82 12.89 1.76
C ASN A 282 8.63 13.77 2.18
N ASN A 283 8.79 14.41 3.33
CA ASN A 283 7.89 15.40 3.89
C ASN A 283 8.69 16.67 4.27
N LEU A 284 8.07 17.60 4.98
CA LEU A 284 8.66 18.88 5.38
C LEU A 284 8.98 18.93 6.89
N ILE A 285 9.26 17.77 7.51
CA ILE A 285 9.49 17.66 8.95
C ILE A 285 10.86 18.25 9.29
N SER A 286 10.88 19.21 10.22
CA SER A 286 12.12 19.84 10.71
C SER A 286 12.58 19.23 12.03
N CYS A 287 13.61 19.81 12.65
CA CYS A 287 14.07 19.41 13.99
C CYS A 287 12.94 19.45 15.03
N GLN A 288 11.98 20.37 14.93
CA GLN A 288 10.88 20.49 15.91
C GLN A 288 9.91 19.30 15.84
N GLY A 289 9.51 18.90 14.64
CA GLY A 289 8.67 17.72 14.42
C GLY A 289 9.40 16.44 14.77
N ALA A 290 10.68 16.32 14.41
CA ALA A 290 11.52 15.19 14.80
C ALA A 290 11.62 15.04 16.32
N ARG A 291 11.78 16.14 17.06
CA ARG A 291 11.82 16.13 18.53
C ARG A 291 10.49 15.68 19.14
N ALA A 292 9.36 16.03 18.52
CA ALA A 292 8.05 15.52 18.94
C ALA A 292 7.94 14.01 18.72
N ILE A 293 8.41 13.51 17.58
CA ILE A 293 8.47 12.07 17.28
C ILE A 293 9.39 11.35 18.28
N ALA A 294 10.58 11.89 18.54
CA ALA A 294 11.51 11.35 19.54
C ALA A 294 10.88 11.22 20.93
N LEU A 295 10.17 12.25 21.39
CA LEU A 295 9.45 12.20 22.67
C LEU A 295 8.42 11.07 22.69
N ALA A 296 7.68 10.86 21.60
CA ALA A 296 6.74 9.75 21.50
C ALA A 296 7.45 8.39 21.45
N LEU A 297 8.55 8.26 20.70
CA LEU A 297 9.36 7.04 20.62
C LEU A 297 9.89 6.60 21.98
N SER A 298 10.32 7.54 22.84
CA SER A 298 10.81 7.21 24.18
C SER A 298 9.78 6.51 25.08
N LYS A 299 8.49 6.61 24.73
CA LYS A 299 7.36 6.01 25.47
C LYS A 299 6.64 4.91 24.68
N ASN A 300 6.83 4.86 23.37
CA ASN A 300 6.21 3.86 22.53
C ASN A 300 6.92 2.51 22.67
N CYS A 301 6.14 1.45 22.74
CA CYS A 301 6.58 0.08 22.93
C CYS A 301 6.02 -0.87 21.86
N THR A 302 5.72 -0.36 20.67
CA THR A 302 5.13 -1.15 19.57
C THR A 302 5.75 -0.88 18.21
N LEU A 303 6.32 0.30 17.99
CA LEU A 303 6.86 0.70 16.70
C LEU A 303 8.19 -0.02 16.45
N GLU A 304 8.23 -0.77 15.35
CA GLU A 304 9.36 -1.57 14.91
C GLU A 304 10.11 -0.93 13.75
N SER A 305 9.43 -0.12 12.93
CA SER A 305 10.00 0.53 11.75
C SER A 305 9.57 1.99 11.65
N LEU A 306 10.56 2.88 11.53
CA LEU A 306 10.36 4.31 11.34
C LEU A 306 11.17 4.81 10.15
N ASN A 307 10.46 5.34 9.14
CA ASN A 307 11.09 5.96 7.98
C ASN A 307 10.87 7.47 7.96
N LEU A 308 11.96 8.23 8.10
CA LEU A 308 12.00 9.69 8.03
C LEU A 308 12.94 10.19 6.91
N LEU A 309 13.27 9.33 5.95
CA LEU A 309 14.09 9.64 4.77
C LEU A 309 13.63 10.95 4.09
N LEU A 310 14.56 11.76 3.59
CA LEU A 310 14.27 12.98 2.82
C LEU A 310 13.38 13.99 3.58
N ASN A 311 13.74 14.34 4.80
CA ASN A 311 13.12 15.43 5.56
C ASN A 311 14.18 16.52 5.87
N MET A 312 13.90 17.43 6.80
CA MET A 312 14.79 18.51 7.22
C MET A 312 15.13 18.42 8.71
N ILE A 313 15.37 17.20 9.20
CA ILE A 313 15.51 16.91 10.63
C ILE A 313 16.67 17.67 11.28
N LYS A 314 17.82 17.80 10.58
CA LYS A 314 19.05 18.45 11.07
C LYS A 314 19.57 17.85 12.38
N ASP A 315 20.69 18.36 12.89
CA ASP A 315 21.36 17.73 14.04
C ASP A 315 20.53 17.74 15.32
N GLU A 316 19.83 18.83 15.62
CA GLU A 316 18.97 18.92 16.81
C GLU A 316 17.89 17.83 16.85
N GLY A 317 17.29 17.54 15.69
CA GLY A 317 16.30 16.47 15.56
C GLY A 317 16.94 15.09 15.60
N GLY A 318 18.09 14.91 14.94
CA GLY A 318 18.84 13.66 14.93
C GLY A 318 19.32 13.25 16.33
N GLN A 319 19.85 14.20 17.10
CA GLN A 319 20.24 14.01 18.50
C GLN A 319 19.05 13.62 19.37
N ALA A 320 17.90 14.27 19.22
CA ALA A 320 16.70 13.92 19.97
C ALA A 320 16.24 12.49 19.68
N ILE A 321 16.27 12.05 18.41
CA ILE A 321 15.94 10.68 18.03
C ILE A 321 16.93 9.69 18.66
N ALA A 322 18.24 9.97 18.59
CA ALA A 322 19.27 9.14 19.22
C ALA A 322 19.06 9.03 20.74
N GLU A 323 18.76 10.13 21.42
CA GLU A 323 18.47 10.12 22.86
C GLU A 323 17.22 9.28 23.19
N ALA A 324 16.16 9.39 22.40
CA ALA A 324 14.95 8.58 22.60
C ALA A 324 15.22 7.08 22.45
N LEU A 325 16.13 6.70 21.55
CA LEU A 325 16.47 5.30 21.30
C LEU A 325 17.33 4.65 22.41
N LEU A 326 17.94 5.42 23.32
CA LEU A 326 18.60 4.85 24.49
C LEU A 326 17.65 4.00 25.34
N ASN A 327 16.37 4.41 25.41
CA ASN A 327 15.34 3.74 26.21
C ASN A 327 14.34 2.94 25.37
N ASN A 328 14.33 3.12 24.04
CA ASN A 328 13.40 2.40 23.18
C ASN A 328 13.91 0.98 22.90
N THR A 329 13.09 -0.01 23.25
CA THR A 329 13.44 -1.43 23.13
C THR A 329 12.66 -2.16 22.04
N THR A 330 11.99 -1.42 21.15
CA THR A 330 11.10 -2.02 20.12
C THR A 330 11.44 -1.61 18.69
N LEU A 331 12.14 -0.50 18.47
CA LEU A 331 12.48 -0.04 17.12
C LEU A 331 13.65 -0.84 16.56
N HIS A 332 13.42 -1.54 15.46
CA HIS A 332 14.40 -2.38 14.78
C HIS A 332 14.99 -1.69 13.56
N ASN A 333 14.20 -0.85 12.88
CA ASN A 333 14.58 -0.20 11.63
C ASN A 333 14.36 1.32 11.72
N LEU A 334 15.42 2.09 11.44
CA LEU A 334 15.36 3.54 11.41
C LEU A 334 15.98 4.08 10.11
N ASN A 335 15.22 4.89 9.36
CA ASN A 335 15.74 5.59 8.20
C ASN A 335 15.78 7.10 8.43
N LEU A 336 17.00 7.66 8.41
CA LEU A 336 17.32 9.08 8.55
C LEU A 336 18.11 9.61 7.34
N GLY A 337 18.08 8.93 6.20
CA GLY A 337 18.81 9.38 5.02
C GLY A 337 18.33 10.75 4.52
N GLY A 338 19.21 11.56 3.93
CA GLY A 338 18.82 12.83 3.30
C GLY A 338 18.15 13.83 4.24
N ASN A 339 18.72 14.06 5.43
CA ASN A 339 18.12 14.86 6.50
C ASN A 339 18.96 16.05 6.98
N TYR A 340 20.01 16.40 6.23
CA TYR A 340 20.98 17.43 6.60
C TYR A 340 21.66 17.16 7.95
N LEU A 341 21.93 15.88 8.24
CA LEU A 341 22.65 15.46 9.44
C LEU A 341 24.16 15.61 9.23
N THR A 342 24.88 16.00 10.28
CA THR A 342 26.34 16.16 10.25
C THR A 342 27.04 15.17 11.18
N SER A 343 28.35 15.34 11.38
CA SER A 343 29.12 14.57 12.38
C SER A 343 28.53 14.65 13.78
N VAL A 344 27.85 15.75 14.13
CA VAL A 344 27.20 15.94 15.43
C VAL A 344 26.11 14.89 15.68
N THR A 345 25.28 14.60 14.68
CA THR A 345 24.31 13.50 14.78
C THR A 345 25.00 12.15 14.77
N ALA A 346 26.05 11.96 13.95
CA ALA A 346 26.78 10.71 13.90
C ALA A 346 27.36 10.34 15.27
N GLU A 347 27.97 11.29 15.99
CA GLU A 347 28.48 11.08 17.35
C GLU A 347 27.38 10.69 18.33
N ALA A 348 26.21 11.35 18.27
CA ALA A 348 25.07 11.04 19.12
C ALA A 348 24.50 9.64 18.83
N VAL A 349 24.36 9.29 17.55
CA VAL A 349 23.96 7.94 17.10
C VAL A 349 24.98 6.91 17.56
N SER A 350 26.28 7.17 17.39
CA SER A 350 27.35 6.28 17.83
C SER A 350 27.29 6.00 19.33
N LYS A 351 27.11 7.04 20.15
CA LYS A 351 26.91 6.86 21.59
C LYS A 351 25.69 5.98 21.87
N MET A 352 24.56 6.27 21.23
CA MET A 352 23.34 5.47 21.36
C MET A 352 23.57 4.00 20.96
N LEU A 353 24.29 3.73 19.87
CA LEU A 353 24.57 2.37 19.40
C LEU A 353 25.43 1.55 20.37
N THR A 354 26.24 2.18 21.23
CA THR A 354 26.99 1.44 22.26
C THR A 354 26.11 0.90 23.40
N GLU A 355 24.92 1.49 23.59
CA GLU A 355 23.99 1.13 24.67
C GLU A 355 22.75 0.40 24.15
N ASN A 356 22.22 0.82 23.00
CA ASN A 356 21.03 0.22 22.41
C ASN A 356 21.33 -1.17 21.82
N THR A 357 20.54 -2.15 22.24
CA THR A 357 20.67 -3.55 21.81
C THR A 357 19.47 -4.06 21.01
N THR A 358 18.59 -3.16 20.57
CA THR A 358 17.36 -3.50 19.84
C THR A 358 17.49 -3.18 18.35
N LEU A 359 18.03 -2.01 18.02
CA LEU A 359 18.12 -1.53 16.64
C LEU A 359 18.99 -2.48 15.81
N GLN A 360 18.51 -2.80 14.61
CA GLN A 360 19.14 -3.75 13.70
C GLN A 360 19.54 -3.11 12.37
N SER A 361 18.78 -2.11 11.90
CA SER A 361 19.05 -1.40 10.65
C SER A 361 18.95 0.10 10.86
N ILE A 362 19.97 0.83 10.41
CA ILE A 362 19.98 2.29 10.39
C ILE A 362 20.45 2.80 9.02
N ASN A 363 19.70 3.74 8.43
CA ASN A 363 20.11 4.42 7.22
C ASN A 363 20.45 5.88 7.52
N LEU A 364 21.70 6.27 7.28
CA LEU A 364 22.22 7.63 7.41
C LEU A 364 22.71 8.20 6.07
N SER A 365 22.40 7.54 4.94
CA SER A 365 22.87 7.92 3.61
C SER A 365 22.46 9.35 3.21
N CYS A 366 23.15 9.92 2.22
CA CYS A 366 22.84 11.26 1.68
C CYS A 366 22.86 12.38 2.76
N ASN A 367 23.72 12.26 3.76
CA ASN A 367 23.95 13.27 4.80
C ASN A 367 25.39 13.82 4.72
N GLN A 368 25.86 14.55 5.73
CA GLN A 368 27.19 15.17 5.77
C GLN A 368 27.96 14.75 7.02
N LEU A 369 28.04 13.44 7.28
CA LEU A 369 28.64 12.89 8.49
C LEU A 369 30.15 13.11 8.57
N CYS A 370 30.81 13.25 7.41
CA CYS A 370 32.25 13.41 7.22
C CYS A 370 33.11 12.31 7.90
N GLU A 371 34.43 12.44 7.81
CA GLU A 371 35.36 11.46 8.40
C GLU A 371 35.18 11.30 9.91
N VAL A 372 34.87 12.40 10.61
CA VAL A 372 34.64 12.41 12.07
C VAL A 372 33.45 11.53 12.43
N GLY A 373 32.33 11.67 11.72
CA GLY A 373 31.16 10.83 11.94
C GLY A 373 31.42 9.37 11.58
N GLY A 374 32.17 9.12 10.50
CA GLY A 374 32.58 7.77 10.12
C GLY A 374 33.44 7.08 11.19
N GLU A 375 34.39 7.80 11.79
CA GLU A 375 35.23 7.30 12.88
C GLU A 375 34.43 6.96 14.13
N ALA A 376 33.51 7.84 14.52
CA ALA A 376 32.60 7.60 15.63
C ALA A 376 31.73 6.34 15.37
N LEU A 377 31.24 6.14 14.16
CA LEU A 377 30.42 4.97 13.80
C LEU A 377 31.24 3.67 13.85
N VAL A 378 32.47 3.67 13.35
CA VAL A 378 33.37 2.51 13.45
C VAL A 378 33.63 2.13 14.91
N ALA A 379 33.94 3.13 15.76
CA ALA A 379 34.17 2.91 17.18
C ALA A 379 32.95 2.27 17.86
N ALA A 380 31.75 2.80 17.61
CA ALA A 380 30.52 2.28 18.20
C ALA A 380 30.16 0.87 17.68
N LEU A 381 30.23 0.65 16.37
CA LEU A 381 29.92 -0.64 15.75
C LEU A 381 30.92 -1.75 16.13
N SER A 382 32.12 -1.40 16.60
CA SER A 382 33.07 -2.38 17.15
C SER A 382 32.60 -2.98 18.48
N GLN A 383 31.72 -2.28 19.20
CA GLN A 383 31.14 -2.69 20.48
C GLN A 383 29.69 -3.18 20.35
N ASN A 384 28.99 -2.77 19.28
CA ASN A 384 27.62 -3.20 19.00
C ASN A 384 27.57 -4.49 18.16
N SER A 385 26.78 -5.47 18.61
CA SER A 385 26.59 -6.74 17.92
C SER A 385 25.20 -6.95 17.32
N THR A 386 24.32 -5.94 17.42
CA THR A 386 22.90 -6.04 17.04
C THR A 386 22.61 -5.41 15.68
N ILE A 387 23.33 -4.35 15.33
CA ILE A 387 23.23 -3.68 14.03
C ILE A 387 23.79 -4.59 12.94
N LYS A 388 22.99 -4.80 11.91
CA LYS A 388 23.26 -5.67 10.76
C LYS A 388 23.34 -4.87 9.47
N GLU A 389 22.72 -3.71 9.45
CA GLU A 389 22.66 -2.82 8.30
C GLU A 389 22.92 -1.39 8.78
N CYS A 390 23.92 -0.74 8.22
CA CYS A 390 24.20 0.68 8.41
C CYS A 390 24.56 1.26 7.05
N ASP A 391 23.68 2.08 6.49
CA ASP A 391 23.91 2.74 5.20
C ASP A 391 24.52 4.12 5.42
N VAL A 392 25.75 4.30 4.94
CA VAL A 392 26.51 5.56 4.98
C VAL A 392 26.88 6.07 3.58
N HIS A 393 26.20 5.62 2.51
CA HIS A 393 26.48 6.11 1.16
C HIS A 393 26.21 7.61 1.06
N LEU A 394 27.03 8.32 0.28
CA LEU A 394 26.88 9.77 0.06
C LEU A 394 26.88 10.58 1.38
N THR A 395 27.73 10.20 2.34
CA THR A 395 27.86 10.88 3.65
C THR A 395 29.16 11.65 3.85
N GLN A 396 30.07 11.65 2.86
CA GLN A 396 31.45 12.14 2.96
C GLN A 396 32.33 11.35 3.95
N VAL A 397 31.93 10.14 4.33
CA VAL A 397 32.80 9.15 4.97
C VAL A 397 33.69 8.53 3.88
N ASP A 398 34.99 8.45 4.12
CA ASP A 398 35.93 7.85 3.16
C ASP A 398 35.73 6.34 2.98
N ASP A 399 36.36 5.80 1.93
CA ASP A 399 36.25 4.38 1.57
C ASP A 399 36.83 3.44 2.65
N GLN A 400 37.85 3.87 3.40
CA GLN A 400 38.48 3.07 4.45
C GLN A 400 37.50 2.84 5.61
N ARG A 401 36.90 3.91 6.13
CA ARG A 401 35.90 3.86 7.22
C ARG A 401 34.64 3.16 6.75
N SER A 402 34.17 3.42 5.52
CA SER A 402 33.03 2.72 4.92
C SER A 402 33.27 1.20 4.81
N PHE A 403 34.47 0.80 4.40
CA PHE A 403 34.87 -0.62 4.37
C PHE A 403 34.88 -1.25 5.77
N LEU A 404 35.41 -0.55 6.78
CA LEU A 404 35.42 -1.03 8.17
C LEU A 404 34.01 -1.21 8.72
N ILE A 405 33.11 -0.24 8.48
CA ILE A 405 31.69 -0.34 8.83
C ILE A 405 31.10 -1.61 8.22
N ASN A 406 31.20 -1.78 6.90
CA ASN A 406 30.66 -2.96 6.20
C ASN A 406 31.24 -4.29 6.72
N LYS A 407 32.53 -4.32 7.06
CA LYS A 407 33.18 -5.49 7.65
C LYS A 407 32.59 -5.85 9.02
N LEU A 408 32.31 -4.86 9.87
CA LEU A 408 31.69 -5.06 11.18
C LEU A 408 30.24 -5.55 11.05
N LEU A 409 29.46 -4.93 10.17
CA LEU A 409 28.08 -5.36 9.86
C LEU A 409 28.02 -6.81 9.40
N TRP A 410 28.92 -7.19 8.49
CA TRP A 410 29.02 -8.57 7.99
C TRP A 410 29.33 -9.57 9.11
N ALA A 411 30.19 -9.21 10.08
CA ALA A 411 30.47 -10.06 11.24
C ALA A 411 29.23 -10.26 12.12
N ASN A 412 28.41 -9.22 12.32
CA ASN A 412 27.16 -9.30 13.07
C ASN A 412 26.12 -10.19 12.36
N GLN A 413 25.93 -10.00 11.05
CA GLN A 413 25.07 -10.85 10.20
C GLN A 413 25.47 -12.33 10.27
N MET A 414 26.78 -12.62 10.12
CA MET A 414 27.30 -13.99 10.18
C MET A 414 27.12 -14.64 11.55
N SER A 415 27.25 -13.86 12.62
CA SER A 415 27.03 -14.34 13.99
C SER A 415 25.56 -14.73 14.21
N GLN A 416 24.61 -13.95 13.69
CA GLN A 416 23.18 -14.29 13.73
C GLN A 416 22.87 -15.57 12.96
N LEU A 417 23.40 -15.72 11.73
CA LEU A 417 23.19 -16.93 10.92
C LEU A 417 23.73 -18.18 11.62
N LYS A 418 24.88 -18.08 12.29
CA LYS A 418 25.45 -19.17 13.10
C LYS A 418 24.55 -19.51 14.30
N ALA A 419 23.99 -18.50 14.99
CA ALA A 419 23.07 -18.70 16.11
C ALA A 419 21.78 -19.41 15.67
N GLN A 420 21.18 -18.99 14.55
CA GLN A 420 19.99 -19.62 13.98
C GLN A 420 20.22 -21.10 13.60
N ARG A 421 21.37 -21.42 13.00
CA ARG A 421 21.74 -22.81 12.66
C ARG A 421 21.94 -23.69 13.89
N LYS A 422 22.47 -23.15 14.99
CA LYS A 422 22.64 -23.89 16.26
C LYS A 422 21.31 -24.08 17.01
N GLY A 423 20.37 -23.14 16.89
CA GLY A 423 19.04 -23.23 17.52
C GLY A 423 18.02 -24.10 16.77
N GLY A 424 18.26 -24.40 15.48
CA GLY A 424 17.34 -25.17 14.63
C GLY A 424 17.54 -26.69 14.58
N ALA A 425 18.45 -27.27 15.36
CA ALA A 425 18.61 -28.73 15.43
C ALA A 425 17.60 -29.31 16.45
N PRO A 426 16.57 -30.07 16.05
CA PRO A 426 15.76 -30.80 17.01
C PRO A 426 16.67 -31.79 17.73
N LYS A 427 16.73 -31.71 19.06
CA LYS A 427 17.30 -32.77 19.89
C LYS A 427 16.49 -34.05 19.60
N LYS A 428 16.98 -34.90 18.71
CA LYS A 428 16.54 -36.30 18.65
C LYS A 428 16.99 -36.96 19.94
N THR A 429 16.17 -36.86 20.98
CA THR A 429 16.23 -37.78 22.11
C THR A 429 15.84 -39.16 21.57
N PHE A 430 16.84 -39.97 21.25
CA PHE A 430 16.66 -41.41 21.16
C PHE A 430 16.43 -41.90 22.59
N ALA A 431 15.16 -42.10 22.94
CA ALA A 431 14.82 -42.95 24.08
C ALA A 431 15.05 -44.40 23.61
N LEU A 432 16.10 -45.01 24.15
CA LEU A 432 16.23 -46.47 24.17
C LEU A 432 15.26 -46.97 25.24
N ASN A 433 14.28 -47.77 24.82
CA ASN A 433 13.67 -48.86 25.59
C ASN A 433 13.09 -49.87 24.61
#